data_AF-A0A2I0P2K8-F1
#
_entry.id   AF-A0A2I0P2K8-F1
#
_cell.length_a   1.000
_cell.length_b   1.000
_cell.length_c   1.000
_cell.angle_alpha   90.00
_cell.angle_beta   90.00
_cell.angle_gamma   90.00
#
_symmetry.space_group_name_H-M   'P 1'
#
loop_
_entity.id
_entity.type
_entity.pdbx_description
1 polymer ?
#
loop_
_entity_poly.entity_id
_entity_poly.type
_entity_poly.pdbx_seq_one_letter_code
_entity_poly.pdbx_strand_id
1 'polypeptide(L)'
;MDTNIKIQILILVLGVLIGASGYLINSFILWNTSVNKDKADIAEGLYLDVSWLEDYLIATNQELLNNPDGKYIFVHVTPLYPDNGLYFAYQRDIFKMDRNIAKDTFAFYNHLLSAERDRSLIYEIQRIGDMRDITTAERIRQQALTRNVACEVNETVNLLPALKRELYAAT
;
A
#
# COMPACT_ATOMS: atom_id res chain seq x y z
N MET A 1 -6.88 -19.70 64.97
CA MET A 1 -5.92 -19.71 63.83
C MET A 1 -4.78 -18.79 64.18
N ASP A 2 -3.57 -19.34 64.28
CA ASP A 2 -2.36 -18.66 64.77
C ASP A 2 -1.97 -17.49 63.86
N THR A 3 -1.57 -16.36 64.45
CA THR A 3 -1.18 -15.12 63.76
C THR A 3 -0.01 -15.38 62.79
N ASN A 4 0.89 -16.30 63.15
CA ASN A 4 2.02 -16.69 62.30
C ASN A 4 1.57 -17.36 60.99
N ILE A 5 0.53 -18.20 61.04
CA ILE A 5 -0.02 -18.89 59.85
C ILE A 5 -0.66 -17.86 58.91
N LYS A 6 -1.36 -16.85 59.45
CA LYS A 6 -1.96 -15.77 58.65
C LYS A 6 -0.90 -14.96 57.88
N ILE A 7 0.21 -14.64 58.53
CA ILE A 7 1.32 -13.88 57.92
C ILE A 7 1.99 -14.69 56.82
N GLN A 8 2.21 -15.99 57.02
CA GLN A 8 2.78 -16.87 55.99
C GLN A 8 1.87 -16.99 54.76
N ILE A 9 0.55 -17.14 54.95
CA ILE A 9 -0.42 -17.16 53.86
C ILE A 9 -0.40 -15.82 53.09
N LEU A 10 -0.36 -14.69 53.81
CA LEU A 10 -0.31 -13.37 53.20
C LEU A 10 0.94 -13.19 52.32
N ILE A 11 2.12 -13.58 52.83
CA ILE A 11 3.38 -13.49 52.08
C ILE A 11 3.34 -14.35 50.82
N LEU A 12 2.78 -15.56 50.92
CA LEU A 12 2.68 -16.49 49.80
C LEU A 12 1.72 -15.93 48.72
N VAL A 13 0.58 -15.39 49.13
CA VAL A 13 -0.38 -14.73 48.22
C VAL A 13 0.24 -13.51 47.55
N LEU A 14 0.96 -12.66 48.30
CA LEU A 14 1.66 -11.49 47.73
C LEU A 14 2.76 -11.91 46.75
N GLY A 15 3.53 -12.95 47.07
CA GLY A 15 4.56 -13.49 46.16
C GLY A 15 3.96 -13.99 44.84
N VAL A 16 2.83 -14.70 44.90
CA VAL A 16 2.10 -15.15 43.71
C VAL A 16 1.55 -13.97 42.90
N LEU A 17 0.98 -12.96 43.56
CA LEU A 17 0.46 -11.77 42.88
C LEU A 17 1.56 -10.97 42.18
N ILE A 18 2.72 -10.78 42.83
CA ILE A 18 3.88 -10.11 42.24
C ILE A 18 4.44 -10.91 41.06
N GLY A 19 4.56 -12.23 41.19
CA GLY A 19 5.03 -13.10 40.10
C GLY A 19 4.08 -13.07 38.90
N ALA A 20 2.77 -13.15 39.12
CA ALA A 20 1.76 -13.11 38.06
C ALA A 20 1.71 -11.74 37.37
N SER A 21 1.75 -10.64 38.13
CA SER A 21 1.75 -9.29 37.55
C SER A 21 3.04 -8.99 36.78
N GLY A 22 4.21 -9.42 37.29
CA GLY A 22 5.48 -9.31 36.58
C GLY A 22 5.49 -10.09 35.25
N TYR A 23 4.94 -11.31 35.24
CA TYR A 23 4.80 -12.10 34.02
C TYR A 23 3.90 -11.41 32.97
N LEU A 24 2.73 -10.90 33.40
CA LEU A 24 1.81 -10.21 32.49
C LEU A 24 2.41 -8.93 31.90
N ILE A 25 3.13 -8.13 32.70
CA ILE A 25 3.81 -6.92 32.22
C ILE A 25 4.87 -7.28 31.18
N ASN A 26 5.72 -8.28 31.45
CA ASN A 26 6.75 -8.70 30.50
C ASN A 26 6.13 -9.25 29.21
N SER A 27 5.07 -10.06 29.32
CA SER A 27 4.35 -10.58 28.15
C SER A 27 3.74 -9.45 27.31
N PHE A 28 3.20 -8.42 27.96
CA PHE A 28 2.63 -7.26 27.28
C PHE A 28 3.70 -6.44 26.54
N ILE A 29 4.86 -6.22 27.17
CA ILE A 29 5.99 -5.51 26.55
C ILE A 29 6.46 -6.26 25.30
N LEU A 30 6.72 -7.57 25.42
CA LEU A 30 7.18 -8.39 24.29
C LEU A 30 6.16 -8.41 23.14
N TRP A 31 4.88 -8.53 23.47
CA TRP A 31 3.81 -8.46 22.47
C TRP A 31 3.79 -7.10 21.76
N ASN A 32 3.88 -6.00 22.51
CA ASN A 32 3.90 -4.66 21.94
C ASN A 32 5.15 -4.42 21.05
N THR A 33 6.31 -4.92 21.46
CA THR A 33 7.53 -4.88 20.65
C THR A 33 7.37 -5.66 19.35
N SER A 34 6.78 -6.86 19.39
CA SER A 34 6.51 -7.65 18.19
C SER A 34 5.56 -6.93 17.25
N VAL A 35 4.45 -6.38 17.76
CA VAL A 35 3.47 -5.65 16.95
C VAL A 35 4.07 -4.41 16.31
N ASN A 36 4.92 -3.66 17.02
CA ASN A 36 5.58 -2.49 16.46
C ASN A 36 6.62 -2.86 15.40
N LYS A 37 7.35 -3.95 15.60
CA LYS A 37 8.26 -4.48 14.60
C LYS A 37 7.53 -4.89 13.33
N ASP A 38 6.42 -5.63 13.46
CA ASP A 38 5.62 -6.06 12.30
C ASP A 38 5.15 -4.84 11.49
N LYS A 39 4.73 -3.75 12.16
CA LYS A 39 4.33 -2.50 11.48
C LYS A 39 5.49 -1.85 10.74
N ALA A 40 6.68 -1.80 11.35
CA ALA A 40 7.88 -1.25 10.73
C ALA A 40 8.29 -2.07 9.50
N ASP A 41 8.29 -3.40 9.60
CA ASP A 41 8.62 -4.30 8.48
C ASP A 41 7.63 -4.12 7.31
N ILE A 42 6.33 -3.93 7.58
CA ILE A 42 5.31 -3.62 6.56
C ILE A 42 5.60 -2.25 5.92
N ALA A 43 5.87 -1.23 6.73
CA ALA A 43 6.17 0.12 6.23
C ALA A 43 7.42 0.13 5.36
N GLU A 44 8.46 -0.63 5.75
CA GLU A 44 9.70 -0.78 4.98
C GLU A 44 9.44 -1.46 3.64
N GLY A 45 8.69 -2.56 3.64
CA GLY A 45 8.31 -3.26 2.41
C GLY A 45 7.57 -2.34 1.44
N LEU A 46 6.58 -1.60 1.92
CA LEU A 46 5.82 -0.64 1.10
C LEU A 46 6.67 0.55 0.66
N TYR A 47 7.58 1.03 1.50
CA TYR A 47 8.51 2.10 1.15
C TYR A 47 9.42 1.70 -0.01
N LEU A 48 9.96 0.48 0.04
CA LEU A 48 10.80 -0.07 -1.02
C LEU A 48 10.02 -0.25 -2.32
N ASP A 49 8.79 -0.77 -2.25
CA ASP A 49 7.92 -0.94 -3.41
C ASP A 49 7.60 0.41 -4.08
N VAL A 50 7.15 1.40 -3.30
CA VAL A 50 6.86 2.75 -3.79
C VAL A 50 8.12 3.43 -4.37
N SER A 51 9.26 3.27 -3.70
CA SER A 51 10.53 3.85 -4.17
C SER A 51 10.99 3.23 -5.49
N TRP A 52 10.73 1.94 -5.71
CA TRP A 52 11.05 1.28 -6.98
C TRP A 52 10.17 1.76 -8.14
N LEU A 53 8.91 2.13 -7.86
CA LEU A 53 7.96 2.63 -8.86
C LEU A 53 8.15 4.11 -9.22
N GLU A 54 8.74 4.91 -8.33
CA GLU A 54 8.75 6.38 -8.41
C GLU A 54 9.21 6.92 -9.77
N ASP A 55 10.43 6.56 -10.21
CA ASP A 55 10.99 7.08 -11.46
C ASP A 55 10.14 6.69 -12.67
N TYR A 56 9.63 5.45 -12.67
CA TYR A 56 8.78 4.94 -13.74
C TYR A 56 7.43 5.65 -13.80
N LEU A 57 6.78 5.89 -12.67
CA LEU A 57 5.51 6.61 -12.59
C LEU A 57 5.69 8.09 -12.97
N ILE A 58 6.79 8.73 -12.55
CA ILE A 58 7.11 10.10 -12.93
C ILE A 58 7.33 10.21 -14.44
N ALA A 59 8.12 9.31 -15.03
CA ALA A 59 8.37 9.29 -16.47
C ALA A 59 7.07 9.06 -17.26
N THR A 60 6.23 8.12 -16.79
CA THR A 60 4.93 7.85 -17.39
C THR A 60 4.00 9.08 -17.32
N ASN A 61 3.96 9.76 -16.17
CA ASN A 61 3.17 10.98 -16.01
C ASN A 61 3.64 12.08 -16.96
N GLN A 62 4.95 12.27 -17.11
CA GLN A 62 5.52 13.24 -18.05
C GLN A 62 5.15 12.92 -19.51
N GLU A 63 5.18 11.65 -19.91
CA GLU A 63 4.74 11.23 -21.24
C GLU A 63 3.27 11.58 -21.49
N LEU A 64 2.40 11.30 -20.52
CA LEU A 64 0.97 11.60 -20.59
C LEU A 64 0.69 13.11 -20.65
N LEU A 65 1.43 13.92 -19.88
CA LEU A 65 1.32 15.37 -19.88
C LEU A 65 1.82 16.03 -21.18
N ASN A 66 2.83 15.46 -21.82
CA ASN A 66 3.40 15.98 -23.07
C ASN A 66 2.49 15.77 -24.29
N ASN A 67 1.39 15.02 -24.14
CA ASN A 67 0.46 14.69 -25.23
C ASN A 67 -0.99 15.13 -24.92
N PRO A 68 -1.25 16.44 -24.70
CA PRO A 68 -2.55 16.92 -24.21
C PRO A 68 -3.67 16.91 -25.25
N ASP A 69 -3.34 16.76 -26.54
CA ASP A 69 -4.23 17.02 -27.68
C ASP A 69 -5.39 16.02 -27.83
N GLY A 70 -5.57 15.10 -26.87
CA GLY A 70 -6.67 14.13 -26.83
C GLY A 70 -6.67 13.11 -27.97
N LYS A 71 -5.68 13.18 -28.87
CA LYS A 71 -5.45 12.28 -29.99
C LYS A 71 -4.50 11.14 -29.64
N TYR A 72 -3.65 11.34 -28.64
CA TYR A 72 -2.71 10.34 -28.14
C TYR A 72 -3.47 9.21 -27.43
N ILE A 73 -2.99 7.98 -27.62
CA ILE A 73 -3.51 6.77 -26.98
C ILE A 73 -2.34 6.12 -26.26
N PHE A 74 -2.47 5.95 -24.95
CA PHE A 74 -1.43 5.37 -24.11
C PHE A 74 -1.42 3.85 -24.24
N VAL A 75 -0.80 3.33 -25.30
CA VAL A 75 -0.64 1.89 -25.53
C VAL A 75 0.73 1.44 -25.00
N HIS A 76 0.75 1.01 -23.74
CA HIS A 76 1.94 0.40 -23.15
C HIS A 76 1.72 -1.09 -22.95
N VAL A 77 2.75 -1.91 -23.21
CA VAL A 77 2.73 -3.37 -22.93
C VAL A 77 3.08 -3.62 -21.46
N THR A 78 4.04 -2.86 -20.95
CA THR A 78 4.52 -2.96 -19.57
C THR A 78 3.43 -2.50 -18.61
N PRO A 79 3.09 -3.27 -17.57
CA PRO A 79 2.13 -2.86 -16.56
C PRO A 79 2.69 -1.76 -15.67
N LEU A 80 1.81 -0.85 -15.22
CA LEU A 80 2.11 0.19 -14.25
C LEU A 80 2.44 -0.39 -12.86
N TYR A 81 1.84 -1.54 -12.54
CA TYR A 81 2.09 -2.29 -11.32
C TYR A 81 1.91 -3.79 -11.57
N PRO A 82 2.79 -4.66 -11.06
CA PRO A 82 2.69 -6.09 -11.28
C PRO A 82 1.54 -6.72 -10.46
N ASP A 83 0.92 -7.77 -11.01
CA ASP A 83 -0.16 -8.54 -10.37
C ASP A 83 0.24 -9.18 -9.03
N ASN A 84 1.54 -9.35 -8.79
CA ASN A 84 2.13 -9.93 -7.59
C ASN A 84 2.98 -8.94 -6.78
N GLY A 85 2.70 -7.64 -6.90
CA GLY A 85 3.40 -6.59 -6.16
C GLY A 85 3.20 -6.67 -4.63
N LEU A 86 4.11 -6.03 -3.88
CA LEU A 86 4.16 -6.09 -2.41
C LEU A 86 2.88 -5.58 -1.74
N TYR A 87 2.16 -4.64 -2.36
CA TYR A 87 0.86 -4.18 -1.89
C TYR A 87 -0.12 -5.34 -1.66
N PHE A 88 -0.17 -6.32 -2.57
CA PHE A 88 -1.06 -7.47 -2.42
C PHE A 88 -0.63 -8.42 -1.31
N ALA A 89 0.69 -8.53 -1.07
CA ALA A 89 1.22 -9.31 0.04
C ALA A 89 0.83 -8.69 1.39
N TYR A 90 0.87 -7.36 1.51
CA TYR A 90 0.58 -6.62 2.74
C TYR A 90 -0.85 -6.09 2.85
N GLN A 91 -1.72 -6.30 1.85
CA GLN A 91 -3.04 -5.66 1.77
C GLN A 91 -3.87 -5.84 3.05
N ARG A 92 -3.80 -7.03 3.64
CA ARG A 92 -4.52 -7.38 4.87
C ARG A 92 -3.83 -6.86 6.13
N ASP A 93 -2.61 -6.37 6.05
CA ASP A 93 -1.83 -5.93 7.21
C ASP A 93 -1.66 -4.40 7.25
N ILE A 94 -1.90 -3.70 6.13
CA ILE A 94 -1.84 -2.23 6.04
C ILE A 94 -2.68 -1.55 7.13
N PHE A 95 -3.84 -2.10 7.51
CA PHE A 95 -4.70 -1.51 8.55
C PHE A 95 -4.05 -1.49 9.94
N LYS A 96 -2.98 -2.26 10.16
CA LYS A 96 -2.24 -2.30 11.43
C LYS A 96 -1.35 -1.05 11.60
N MET A 97 -0.99 -0.39 10.51
CA MET A 97 -0.22 0.87 10.53
C MET A 97 -1.04 2.03 11.09
N ASP A 98 -0.41 3.19 11.26
CA ASP A 98 -1.14 4.41 11.60
C ASP A 98 -2.25 4.68 10.58
N ARG A 99 -3.38 5.21 11.05
CA ARG A 99 -4.59 5.40 10.23
C ARG A 99 -4.33 6.27 9.01
N ASN A 100 -3.49 7.30 9.13
CA ASN A 100 -3.20 8.20 8.01
C ASN A 100 -2.33 7.49 6.98
N ILE A 101 -1.27 6.80 7.44
CA ILE A 101 -0.38 6.01 6.58
C ILE A 101 -1.17 4.95 5.82
N ALA A 102 -2.04 4.21 6.52
CA ALA A 102 -2.89 3.20 5.91
C ALA A 102 -3.82 3.79 4.85
N LYS A 103 -4.48 4.92 5.16
CA LYS A 103 -5.38 5.61 4.24
C LYS A 103 -4.64 6.09 2.98
N ASP A 104 -3.47 6.70 3.14
CA ASP A 104 -2.72 7.28 2.03
C ASP A 104 -2.06 6.19 1.19
N THR A 105 -1.63 5.08 1.81
CA THR A 105 -1.23 3.85 1.12
C THR A 105 -2.38 3.29 0.27
N PHE A 106 -3.58 3.14 0.83
CA PHE A 106 -4.74 2.66 0.07
C PHE A 106 -5.11 3.62 -1.06
N ALA A 107 -5.08 4.93 -0.83
CA ALA A 107 -5.36 5.92 -1.87
C ALA A 107 -4.37 5.79 -3.03
N PHE A 108 -3.07 5.76 -2.73
CA PHE A 108 -2.01 5.59 -3.72
C PHE A 108 -2.21 4.34 -4.58
N TYR A 109 -2.35 3.17 -3.97
CA TYR A 109 -2.50 1.92 -4.72
C TYR A 109 -3.86 1.82 -5.43
N ASN A 110 -4.93 2.42 -4.90
CA ASN A 110 -6.21 2.44 -5.60
C ASN A 110 -6.14 3.24 -6.90
N HIS A 111 -5.49 4.41 -6.89
CA HIS A 111 -5.25 5.20 -8.10
C HIS A 111 -4.36 4.43 -9.09
N LEU A 112 -3.25 3.87 -8.61
CA LEU A 112 -2.33 3.08 -9.45
C LEU A 112 -3.00 1.87 -10.10
N LEU A 113 -3.80 1.11 -9.35
CA LEU A 113 -4.51 -0.07 -9.85
C LEU A 113 -5.68 0.32 -10.78
N SER A 114 -6.33 1.47 -10.53
CA SER A 114 -7.33 2.03 -11.46
C SER A 114 -6.68 2.37 -12.81
N ALA A 115 -5.52 3.02 -12.79
CA ALA A 115 -4.74 3.31 -13.98
C ALA A 115 -4.31 2.03 -14.71
N GLU A 116 -3.82 1.01 -13.99
CA GLU A 116 -3.39 -0.25 -14.59
C GLU A 116 -4.56 -1.00 -15.26
N ARG A 117 -5.72 -1.01 -14.62
CA ARG A 117 -6.93 -1.60 -15.21
C ARG A 117 -7.28 -0.93 -16.53
N ASP A 118 -7.28 0.41 -16.57
CA ASP A 118 -7.64 1.16 -17.76
C ASP A 118 -6.55 1.01 -18.86
N ARG A 119 -5.26 0.99 -18.50
CA ARG A 119 -4.15 0.67 -19.41
C ARG A 119 -4.31 -0.73 -20.03
N SER A 120 -4.61 -1.73 -19.20
CA SER A 120 -4.81 -3.11 -19.65
C SER A 120 -5.95 -3.21 -20.68
N LEU A 121 -7.06 -2.50 -20.46
CA LEU A 121 -8.16 -2.43 -21.42
C LEU A 121 -7.76 -1.73 -22.73
N ILE A 122 -6.98 -0.63 -22.68
CA ILE A 122 -6.46 0.02 -23.89
C ILE A 122 -5.61 -0.97 -24.70
N TYR A 123 -4.72 -1.68 -24.01
CA TYR A 123 -3.84 -2.66 -24.62
C TYR A 123 -4.62 -3.83 -25.22
N GLU A 124 -5.66 -4.32 -24.53
CA GLU A 124 -6.52 -5.39 -25.04
C GLU A 124 -7.28 -4.95 -26.31
N ILE A 125 -7.89 -3.76 -26.30
CA ILE A 125 -8.56 -3.19 -27.48
C ILE A 125 -7.56 -3.10 -28.65
N GLN A 126 -6.34 -2.62 -28.39
CA GLN A 126 -5.31 -2.51 -29.42
C GLN A 126 -4.90 -3.88 -29.97
N ARG A 127 -4.70 -4.87 -29.08
CA ARG A 127 -4.29 -6.23 -29.44
C ARG A 127 -5.37 -6.96 -30.26
N ILE A 128 -6.65 -6.74 -29.94
CA ILE A 128 -7.78 -7.30 -30.70
C ILE A 128 -7.93 -6.57 -32.04
N GLY A 129 -7.75 -5.24 -32.05
CA GLY A 129 -7.85 -4.38 -33.22
C GLY A 129 -6.79 -4.62 -34.29
N ASP A 130 -5.63 -5.16 -33.91
CA ASP A 130 -4.55 -5.60 -34.82
C ASP A 130 -5.00 -6.73 -35.79
N MET A 131 -6.23 -7.24 -35.64
CA MET A 131 -6.86 -8.18 -36.56
C MET A 131 -7.65 -7.58 -37.73
N ARG A 132 -7.77 -6.22 -37.87
CA ARG A 132 -7.82 -5.44 -39.14
C ARG A 132 -8.58 -4.11 -39.14
N ASP A 133 -9.34 -3.70 -38.13
CA ASP A 133 -9.93 -2.34 -38.11
C ASP A 133 -10.40 -1.94 -36.70
N ILE A 134 -9.62 -1.09 -36.02
CA ILE A 134 -10.12 -0.40 -34.82
C ILE A 134 -11.20 0.58 -35.28
N THR A 135 -12.42 0.37 -34.82
CA THR A 135 -13.57 1.23 -35.12
C THR A 135 -13.38 2.62 -34.51
N THR A 136 -14.07 3.62 -35.07
CA THR A 136 -14.10 4.98 -34.48
C THR A 136 -14.58 4.94 -33.02
N ALA A 137 -15.52 4.05 -32.69
CA ALA A 137 -16.03 3.89 -31.32
C ALA A 137 -14.94 3.37 -30.37
N GLU A 138 -14.16 2.37 -30.78
CA GLU A 138 -13.04 1.85 -30.00
C GLU A 138 -11.95 2.89 -29.81
N ARG A 139 -11.65 3.69 -30.85
CA ARG A 139 -10.70 4.80 -30.74
C ARG A 139 -11.16 5.85 -29.71
N ILE A 140 -12.44 6.22 -29.74
CA ILE A 140 -13.02 7.15 -28.74
C ILE A 140 -12.92 6.55 -27.33
N ARG A 141 -13.19 5.25 -27.18
CA ARG A 141 -13.06 4.54 -25.91
C ARG A 141 -11.62 4.53 -25.40
N GLN A 142 -10.65 4.22 -26.25
CA GLN A 142 -9.23 4.25 -25.92
C GLN A 142 -8.76 5.65 -25.49
N GLN A 143 -9.26 6.70 -26.14
CA GLN A 143 -8.98 8.09 -25.75
C GLN A 143 -9.56 8.42 -24.37
N ALA A 144 -10.79 7.99 -24.08
CA ALA A 144 -11.40 8.19 -22.76
C ALA A 144 -10.61 7.45 -21.67
N LEU A 145 -10.24 6.19 -21.91
CA LEU A 145 -9.40 5.41 -20.99
C LEU A 145 -8.02 6.06 -20.81
N THR A 146 -7.41 6.57 -21.88
CA THR A 146 -6.11 7.26 -21.80
C THR A 146 -6.18 8.49 -20.90
N ARG A 147 -7.27 9.26 -20.97
CA ARG A 147 -7.49 10.40 -20.05
C ARG A 147 -7.66 9.96 -18.61
N ASN A 148 -8.35 8.86 -18.37
CA ASN A 148 -8.46 8.29 -17.03
C ASN A 148 -7.10 7.84 -16.51
N VAL A 149 -6.32 7.11 -17.31
CA VAL A 149 -4.95 6.71 -16.95
C VAL A 149 -4.11 7.94 -16.60
N ALA A 150 -4.15 9.00 -17.41
CA ALA A 150 -3.46 10.26 -17.11
C ALA A 150 -3.88 10.87 -15.77
N CYS A 151 -5.19 10.91 -15.49
CA CYS A 151 -5.72 11.43 -14.23
C CYS A 151 -5.21 10.59 -13.04
N GLU A 152 -5.38 9.28 -13.11
CA GLU A 152 -5.06 8.35 -12.03
C GLU A 152 -3.54 8.25 -11.77
N VAL A 153 -2.72 8.26 -12.82
CA VAL A 153 -1.26 8.33 -12.71
C VAL A 153 -0.83 9.66 -12.09
N ASN A 154 -1.45 10.78 -12.49
CA ASN A 154 -1.15 12.08 -11.89
C ASN A 154 -1.48 12.12 -10.40
N GLU A 155 -2.65 11.62 -9.98
CA GLU A 155 -3.01 11.49 -8.55
C GLU A 155 -2.01 10.60 -7.81
N THR A 156 -1.64 9.46 -8.40
CA THR A 156 -0.63 8.55 -7.84
C THR A 156 0.71 9.27 -7.63
N VAL A 157 1.20 10.01 -8.63
CA VAL A 157 2.46 10.76 -8.55
C VAL A 157 2.39 11.90 -7.53
N ASN A 158 1.25 12.59 -7.41
CA ASN A 158 1.07 13.66 -6.43
C ASN A 158 1.11 13.15 -4.98
N LEU A 159 0.71 11.89 -4.74
CA LEU A 159 0.75 11.26 -3.43
C LEU A 159 2.15 10.74 -3.05
N LEU A 160 3.03 10.46 -4.02
CA LEU A 160 4.36 9.86 -3.81
C LEU A 160 5.20 10.56 -2.71
N PRO A 161 5.40 11.90 -2.73
CA PRO A 161 6.33 12.54 -1.78
C PRO A 161 5.83 12.48 -0.34
N ALA A 162 4.52 12.58 -0.14
CA ALA A 162 3.91 12.47 1.19
C ALA A 162 4.00 11.03 1.69
N LEU A 163 3.55 10.07 0.88
CA LEU A 163 3.52 8.67 1.24
C LEU A 163 4.91 8.12 1.57
N LYS A 164 5.93 8.40 0.74
CA LYS A 164 7.31 7.94 0.99
C LYS A 164 7.84 8.43 2.34
N ARG A 165 7.59 9.68 2.67
CA ARG A 165 8.03 10.29 3.94
C ARG A 165 7.30 9.65 5.13
N GLU A 166 6.01 9.38 4.98
CA GLU A 166 5.21 8.74 6.03
C GLU A 166 5.64 7.30 6.27
N LEU A 167 5.85 6.53 5.21
CA LEU A 167 6.34 5.15 5.31
C LEU A 167 7.75 5.10 5.92
N TYR A 168 8.66 5.97 5.50
CA TYR A 168 10.00 6.09 6.09
C TYR A 168 9.98 6.52 7.57
N ALA A 169 9.00 7.32 7.99
CA ALA A 169 8.85 7.68 9.40
C ALA A 169 8.29 6.54 10.26
N ALA A 170 7.68 5.53 9.62
CA ALA A 170 7.10 4.36 10.28
C ALA A 170 8.00 3.13 10.29
N THR A 171 9.15 3.17 9.61
CA THR A 171 10.24 2.18 9.73
C THR A 171 11.13 2.48 10.92
#